data_AF-A0A0R1H1D3-F1
#
_entry.id   AF-A0A0R1H1D3-F1
#
_cell.length_a   1.000
_cell.length_b   1.000
_cell.length_c   1.000
_cell.angle_alpha   90.00
_cell.angle_beta   90.00
_cell.angle_gamma   90.00
#
_symmetry.space_group_name_H-M   'P 1'
#
loop_
_entity.id
_entity.type
_entity.pdbx_description
1 polymer ?
#
loop_
_entity_poly.entity_id
_entity_poly.type
_entity_poly.pdbx_seq_one_letter_code
_entity_poly.pdbx_strand_id
1 'polypeptide(L)'
;MEELFMRLLDLSGQQFGRLTVIRRDGTAKNGNATWLCKCSCGNLVTVDSYRLRHGITVSCGCYRRDISKARLTKDPRTRKQIGNATNLPLVNGSNVAALTKISSRNISGVIGVSFDKRSGKWAARLFYHGRYVLNQTFSDFNDAVAARRQAEKQLNQKEDLKTVEESAEG
;
A
#
# COMPACT_ATOMS: atom_id res chain seq x y z
N MET A 1 -47.21 32.03 -8.80
CA MET A 1 -46.23 31.08 -9.36
C MET A 1 -45.23 30.84 -8.24
N GLU A 2 -45.48 29.80 -7.45
CA GLU A 2 -44.82 29.55 -6.17
C GLU A 2 -43.49 28.83 -6.47
N GLU A 3 -42.38 29.56 -6.38
CA GLU A 3 -41.05 28.99 -6.55
C GLU A 3 -40.82 27.93 -5.47
N LEU A 4 -40.74 26.67 -5.88
CA LEU A 4 -40.30 25.54 -5.06
C LEU A 4 -38.83 25.78 -4.65
N PHE A 5 -38.64 26.55 -3.59
CA PHE A 5 -37.38 26.68 -2.88
C PHE A 5 -37.09 25.32 -2.22
N MET A 6 -36.51 24.40 -2.98
CA MET A 6 -35.78 23.25 -2.44
C MET A 6 -34.73 23.84 -1.49
N ARG A 7 -35.05 23.90 -0.19
CA ARG A 7 -34.16 24.41 0.87
C ARG A 7 -32.94 23.50 0.92
N LEU A 8 -31.94 23.82 0.11
CA LEU A 8 -30.65 23.19 0.14
C LEU A 8 -30.07 23.47 1.53
N LEU A 9 -30.00 22.45 2.37
CA LEU A 9 -29.44 22.57 3.70
C LEU A 9 -27.94 22.86 3.57
N ASP A 10 -27.53 24.07 3.90
CA ASP A 10 -26.11 24.43 3.92
C ASP A 10 -25.43 23.81 5.14
N LEU A 11 -24.41 23.00 4.87
CA LEU A 11 -23.62 22.32 5.90
C LEU A 11 -22.26 22.99 6.13
N SER A 12 -21.95 24.09 5.44
CA SER A 12 -20.68 24.81 5.55
C SER A 12 -20.37 25.19 7.00
N GLY A 13 -19.13 24.95 7.44
CA GLY A 13 -18.68 25.22 8.80
C GLY A 13 -19.13 24.20 9.86
N GLN A 14 -20.06 23.30 9.54
CA GLN A 14 -20.53 22.29 10.50
C GLN A 14 -19.49 21.17 10.69
N GLN A 15 -19.49 20.59 11.90
CA GLN A 15 -18.61 19.50 12.27
C GLN A 15 -19.38 18.19 12.44
N PHE A 16 -18.92 17.15 11.74
CA PHE A 16 -19.44 15.78 11.81
C PHE A 16 -18.32 14.85 12.29
N GLY A 17 -18.29 14.57 13.59
CA GLY A 17 -17.19 13.83 14.21
C GLY A 17 -15.86 14.54 14.02
N ARG A 18 -14.95 13.95 13.23
CA ARG A 18 -13.64 14.52 12.89
C ARG A 18 -13.63 15.32 11.60
N LEU A 19 -14.76 15.49 10.93
CA LEU A 19 -14.87 16.19 9.66
C LEU A 19 -15.46 17.58 9.89
N THR A 20 -14.78 18.61 9.43
CA THR A 20 -15.29 19.98 9.35
C THR A 20 -15.61 20.29 7.91
N VAL A 21 -16.86 20.66 7.61
CA VAL A 21 -17.30 21.00 6.25
C VAL A 21 -16.71 22.35 5.85
N ILE A 22 -16.01 22.39 4.71
CA ILE A 22 -15.42 23.62 4.17
C ILE A 22 -16.39 24.28 3.20
N ARG A 23 -16.85 23.55 2.18
CA ARG A 23 -17.71 24.07 1.12
C ARG A 23 -18.43 22.95 0.38
N ARG A 24 -19.45 23.32 -0.40
CA ARG A 24 -20.07 22.41 -1.37
C ARG A 24 -19.07 22.03 -2.46
N ASP A 25 -19.15 20.78 -2.91
CA ASP A 25 -18.25 20.15 -3.86
C ASP A 25 -19.03 19.34 -4.91
N GLY A 26 -20.17 19.87 -5.33
CA GLY A 26 -21.02 19.32 -6.40
C GLY A 26 -22.25 18.55 -5.91
N THR A 27 -22.60 17.55 -6.71
CA THR A 27 -23.76 16.67 -6.53
C THR A 27 -23.34 15.24 -6.88
N ALA A 28 -23.66 14.29 -6.01
CA ALA A 28 -23.39 12.87 -6.24
C ALA A 28 -24.37 12.27 -7.25
N LYS A 29 -24.06 11.06 -7.76
CA LYS A 29 -24.90 10.33 -8.73
C LYS A 29 -26.33 10.07 -8.24
N ASN A 30 -26.54 10.05 -6.93
CA ASN A 30 -27.84 9.88 -6.30
C ASN A 30 -28.62 11.20 -6.09
N GLY A 31 -28.12 12.32 -6.62
CA GLY A 31 -28.76 13.63 -6.49
C GLY A 31 -28.45 14.39 -5.19
N ASN A 32 -27.73 13.78 -4.24
CA ASN A 32 -27.38 14.44 -2.98
C ASN A 32 -26.25 15.46 -3.18
N ALA A 33 -26.32 16.60 -2.50
CA ALA A 33 -25.22 17.55 -2.45
C ALA A 33 -23.98 16.92 -1.81
N THR A 34 -22.83 17.11 -2.42
CA THR A 34 -21.53 16.69 -1.88
C THR A 34 -20.80 17.87 -1.25
N TRP A 35 -20.02 17.57 -0.23
CA TRP A 35 -19.35 18.55 0.60
C TRP A 35 -17.89 18.18 0.76
N LEU A 36 -17.01 19.15 0.52
CA LEU A 36 -15.58 19.02 0.80
C LEU A 36 -15.37 19.24 2.30
N CYS A 37 -14.83 18.24 2.97
CA CYS A 37 -14.58 18.28 4.40
C CYS A 37 -13.09 18.18 4.70
N LYS A 38 -12.63 18.94 5.70
CA LYS A 38 -11.31 18.79 6.31
C LYS A 38 -11.41 17.88 7.51
N CYS A 39 -10.63 16.80 7.51
CA CYS A 39 -10.53 15.93 8.66
C CYS A 39 -9.53 16.50 9.69
N SER A 40 -9.74 16.24 10.97
CA SER A 40 -8.80 16.62 12.04
C SER A 40 -7.38 16.03 11.87
N CYS A 41 -7.24 14.96 11.07
CA CYS A 41 -5.93 14.41 10.69
C CYS A 41 -5.25 15.14 9.51
N GLY A 42 -5.86 16.21 8.98
CA GLY A 42 -5.33 17.03 7.89
C GLY A 42 -5.82 16.67 6.48
N ASN A 43 -6.33 15.45 6.28
CA ASN A 43 -6.80 15.02 4.95
C ASN A 43 -8.12 15.68 4.56
N LEU A 44 -8.26 15.97 3.27
CA LEU A 44 -9.51 16.40 2.65
C LEU A 44 -10.30 15.20 2.12
N VAL A 45 -11.62 15.23 2.25
CA VAL A 45 -12.50 14.20 1.71
C VAL A 45 -13.83 14.81 1.26
N THR A 46 -14.33 14.38 0.12
CA THR A 46 -15.66 14.75 -0.37
C THR A 46 -16.67 13.71 0.10
N VAL A 47 -17.74 14.16 0.77
CA VAL A 47 -18.76 13.30 1.38
C VAL A 47 -20.14 13.82 1.01
N ASP A 48 -21.09 12.92 0.74
CA ASP A 48 -22.48 13.33 0.51
C ASP A 48 -23.18 13.81 1.79
N SER A 49 -24.16 14.70 1.61
CA SER A 49 -24.93 15.32 2.69
C SER A 49 -25.66 14.32 3.58
N TYR A 50 -26.17 13.22 3.00
CA TYR A 50 -26.88 12.18 3.73
C TYR A 50 -25.93 11.47 4.72
N ARG A 51 -24.74 11.07 4.26
CA ARG A 51 -23.74 10.38 5.07
C ARG A 51 -23.17 11.24 6.19
N LEU A 52 -23.06 12.54 5.98
CA LEU A 52 -22.67 13.48 7.04
C LEU A 52 -23.77 13.58 8.10
N ARG A 53 -25.00 13.88 7.69
CA ARG A 53 -26.13 14.10 8.63
C ARG A 53 -26.50 12.86 9.44
N HIS A 54 -26.43 11.67 8.84
CA HIS A 54 -26.74 10.42 9.54
C HIS A 54 -25.53 9.82 10.27
N GLY A 55 -24.41 10.54 10.37
CA GLY A 55 -23.22 10.06 11.09
C GLY A 55 -22.58 8.80 10.49
N ILE A 56 -22.86 8.49 9.22
CA ILE A 56 -22.27 7.34 8.52
C ILE A 56 -20.78 7.59 8.26
N THR A 57 -20.44 8.85 7.93
CA THR A 57 -19.06 9.26 7.66
C THR A 57 -18.62 10.32 8.65
N VAL A 58 -17.80 9.90 9.62
CA VAL A 58 -17.33 10.76 10.74
C VAL A 58 -15.84 11.09 10.66
N SER A 59 -15.13 10.56 9.66
CA SER A 59 -13.70 10.82 9.42
C SER A 59 -13.34 10.44 7.98
N CYS A 60 -12.16 10.83 7.51
CA CYS A 60 -11.61 10.35 6.23
C CYS A 60 -11.13 8.87 6.28
N GLY A 61 -11.58 8.09 7.27
CA GLY A 61 -11.12 6.74 7.56
C GLY A 61 -10.00 6.64 8.60
N CYS A 62 -9.40 7.76 9.02
CA CYS A 62 -8.34 7.78 10.03
C CYS A 62 -8.80 7.23 11.40
N TYR A 63 -10.06 7.49 11.79
CA TYR A 63 -10.59 7.00 13.07
C TYR A 63 -10.52 5.47 13.18
N ARG A 64 -10.90 4.75 12.12
CA ARG A 64 -10.81 3.28 12.09
C ARG A 64 -9.36 2.80 12.13
N ARG A 65 -8.43 3.52 11.47
CA ARG A 65 -6.99 3.21 11.52
C ARG A 65 -6.43 3.38 12.92
N ASP A 66 -6.78 4.46 13.61
CA ASP A 66 -6.32 4.72 14.99
C ASP A 66 -6.79 3.62 15.94
N ILE A 67 -8.06 3.24 15.86
CA ILE A 67 -8.62 2.13 16.66
C ILE A 67 -7.90 0.82 16.36
N SER A 68 -7.73 0.50 15.08
CA SER A 68 -7.04 -0.74 14.68
C SER A 68 -5.60 -0.77 15.20
N LYS A 69 -4.87 0.34 15.06
CA LYS A 69 -3.52 0.49 15.60
C LYS A 69 -3.49 0.28 17.12
N ALA A 70 -4.39 0.94 17.86
CA ALA A 70 -4.49 0.79 19.31
C ALA A 70 -4.80 -0.65 19.74
N ARG A 71 -5.68 -1.35 19.01
CA ARG A 71 -5.99 -2.77 19.26
C ARG A 71 -4.76 -3.65 19.03
N LEU A 72 -4.06 -3.49 17.91
CA LEU A 72 -2.85 -4.25 17.60
C LEU A 72 -1.78 -4.08 18.67
N THR A 73 -1.58 -2.85 19.17
CA THR A 73 -0.57 -2.58 20.21
C THR A 73 -0.92 -3.17 21.58
N LYS A 74 -2.22 -3.39 21.85
CA LYS A 74 -2.71 -3.93 23.12
C LYS A 74 -2.83 -5.46 23.11
N ASP A 75 -2.94 -6.08 21.93
CA ASP A 75 -3.03 -7.54 21.83
C ASP A 75 -1.69 -8.22 22.18
N PRO A 76 -1.62 -9.03 23.25
CA PRO A 76 -0.39 -9.68 23.67
C PRO A 76 0.15 -10.67 22.62
N ARG A 77 -0.72 -11.30 21.82
CA ARG A 77 -0.29 -12.23 20.76
C ARG A 77 0.47 -11.48 19.67
N THR A 78 -0.12 -10.39 19.19
CA THR A 78 0.50 -9.50 18.21
C THR A 78 1.81 -8.92 18.75
N ARG A 79 1.82 -8.43 19.99
CA ARG A 79 3.03 -7.87 20.63
C ARG A 79 4.19 -8.87 20.70
N LYS A 80 3.92 -10.14 20.98
CA LYS A 80 4.94 -11.22 20.99
C LYS A 80 5.55 -11.48 19.61
N GLN A 81 4.81 -11.20 18.53
CA GLN A 81 5.22 -11.50 17.15
C GLN A 81 5.80 -10.30 16.40
N ILE A 82 5.51 -9.06 16.83
CA ILE A 82 6.08 -7.84 16.24
C ILE A 82 7.61 -7.89 16.35
N GLY A 83 8.29 -7.77 15.21
CA GLY A 83 9.76 -7.74 15.15
C GLY A 83 10.43 -9.09 15.40
N ASN A 84 9.68 -10.18 15.49
CA ASN A 84 10.27 -11.50 15.67
C ASN A 84 11.05 -11.93 14.41
N ALA A 85 12.38 -11.97 14.52
CA ALA A 85 13.29 -12.34 13.44
C ALA A 85 13.07 -13.77 12.94
N THR A 86 12.54 -14.68 13.76
CA THR A 86 12.25 -16.05 13.33
C THR A 86 11.11 -16.13 12.31
N ASN A 87 10.22 -15.13 12.27
CA ASN A 87 9.18 -15.02 11.24
C ASN A 87 9.68 -14.37 9.95
N LEU A 88 10.89 -13.81 9.96
CA LEU A 88 11.56 -13.22 8.81
C LEU A 88 12.92 -13.91 8.63
N PRO A 89 12.97 -15.24 8.48
CA PRO A 89 14.24 -15.95 8.38
C PRO A 89 15.02 -15.40 7.20
N LEU A 90 16.18 -14.85 7.53
CA LEU A 90 17.18 -14.39 6.58
C LEU A 90 18.14 -15.56 6.40
N VAL A 91 18.15 -16.17 5.23
CA VAL A 91 19.23 -17.08 4.83
C VAL A 91 20.14 -16.25 3.95
N ASN A 92 21.42 -16.18 4.30
CA ASN A 92 22.41 -15.33 3.62
C ASN A 92 21.84 -13.91 3.42
N GLY A 93 21.53 -13.22 4.54
CA GLY A 93 21.06 -11.82 4.54
C GLY A 93 19.81 -11.52 3.70
N SER A 94 19.07 -12.54 3.27
CA SER A 94 17.98 -12.41 2.31
C SER A 94 16.73 -13.11 2.81
N ASN A 95 15.58 -12.43 2.71
CA ASN A 95 14.33 -12.96 3.22
C ASN A 95 13.84 -14.10 2.33
N VAL A 96 13.99 -15.34 2.81
CA VAL A 96 13.67 -16.54 2.02
C VAL A 96 12.21 -16.61 1.66
N ALA A 97 11.32 -16.20 2.57
CA ALA A 97 9.88 -16.20 2.31
C ALA A 97 9.49 -15.25 1.16
N ALA A 98 10.17 -14.11 1.03
CA ALA A 98 9.95 -13.18 -0.08
C ALA A 98 10.48 -13.70 -1.43
N LEU A 99 11.49 -14.59 -1.41
CA LEU A 99 12.08 -15.23 -2.58
C LEU A 99 11.34 -16.49 -3.02
N THR A 100 10.67 -17.20 -2.10
CA THR A 100 10.07 -18.51 -2.36
C THR A 100 8.55 -18.47 -2.47
N LYS A 101 7.88 -17.53 -1.81
CA LYS A 101 6.42 -17.49 -1.76
C LYS A 101 5.85 -16.40 -2.67
N ILE A 102 5.21 -16.82 -3.75
CA ILE A 102 4.47 -15.92 -4.63
C ILE A 102 3.27 -15.37 -3.85
N SER A 103 3.16 -14.04 -3.77
CA SER A 103 2.01 -13.37 -3.16
C SER A 103 0.77 -13.56 -4.03
N SER A 104 -0.41 -13.70 -3.43
CA SER A 104 -1.70 -13.70 -4.16
C SER A 104 -1.97 -12.41 -4.95
N ARG A 105 -1.28 -11.31 -4.63
CA ARG A 105 -1.32 -10.04 -5.38
C ARG A 105 -0.39 -10.02 -6.59
N ASN A 106 0.44 -11.05 -6.76
CA ASN A 106 1.31 -11.17 -7.92
C ASN A 106 0.47 -11.60 -9.13
N ILE A 107 0.34 -10.69 -10.09
CA ILE A 107 -0.43 -10.92 -11.32
C ILE A 107 0.48 -11.40 -12.46
N SER A 108 1.79 -11.17 -12.36
CA SER A 108 2.78 -11.49 -13.40
C SER A 108 3.23 -12.95 -13.38
N GLY A 109 2.95 -13.68 -12.31
CA GLY A 109 3.43 -15.05 -12.06
C GLY A 109 4.91 -15.14 -11.69
N VAL A 110 5.66 -14.03 -11.72
CA VAL A 110 7.12 -14.01 -11.49
C VAL A 110 7.46 -13.07 -10.33
N ILE A 111 8.21 -13.57 -9.35
CA ILE A 111 8.60 -12.81 -8.15
C ILE A 111 9.53 -11.67 -8.54
N GLY A 112 9.16 -10.45 -8.17
CA GLY A 112 9.95 -9.25 -8.47
C GLY A 112 9.76 -8.70 -9.87
N VAL A 113 8.85 -9.24 -10.69
CA VAL A 113 8.46 -8.67 -11.99
C VAL A 113 7.05 -8.10 -11.89
N SER A 114 6.85 -6.83 -12.25
CA SER A 114 5.55 -6.16 -12.12
C SER A 114 5.33 -5.16 -13.24
N PHE A 115 4.10 -5.09 -13.77
CA PHE A 115 3.72 -4.09 -14.77
C PHE A 115 3.28 -2.78 -14.11
N ASP A 116 3.87 -1.66 -14.55
CA ASP A 116 3.42 -0.33 -14.15
C ASP A 116 2.45 0.25 -15.19
N LYS A 117 1.19 0.41 -14.79
CA LYS A 117 0.13 0.95 -15.66
C LYS A 117 0.33 2.41 -16.03
N ARG A 118 1.07 3.19 -15.24
CA ARG A 118 1.29 4.61 -15.51
C ARG A 118 2.34 4.82 -16.60
N SER A 119 3.44 4.08 -16.53
CA SER A 119 4.53 4.16 -17.52
C SER A 119 4.39 3.18 -18.68
N GLY A 120 3.54 2.16 -18.55
CA GLY A 120 3.35 1.11 -19.56
C GLY A 120 4.53 0.14 -19.65
N LYS A 121 5.38 0.06 -18.61
CA LYS A 121 6.63 -0.72 -18.62
C LYS A 121 6.62 -1.84 -17.59
N TRP A 122 7.38 -2.90 -17.86
CA TRP A 122 7.65 -3.98 -16.93
C TRP A 122 8.85 -3.66 -16.05
N ALA A 123 8.68 -3.64 -14.74
CA ALA A 123 9.77 -3.48 -13.80
C ALA A 123 10.24 -4.83 -13.28
N ALA A 124 11.55 -5.09 -13.35
CA ALA A 124 12.20 -6.26 -12.73
C ALA A 124 13.08 -5.80 -11.57
N ARG A 125 12.87 -6.40 -10.40
CA ARG A 125 13.57 -6.06 -9.15
C ARG A 125 14.04 -7.30 -8.40
N LEU A 126 15.28 -7.26 -7.93
CA LEU A 126 15.86 -8.26 -7.03
C LEU A 126 16.60 -7.52 -5.92
N PHE A 127 16.16 -7.75 -4.69
CA PHE A 127 16.78 -7.24 -3.48
C PHE A 127 17.48 -8.39 -2.75
N TYR A 128 18.75 -8.20 -2.40
CA TYR A 128 19.59 -9.22 -1.79
C TYR A 128 20.61 -8.53 -0.88
N HIS A 129 20.75 -9.00 0.37
CA HIS A 129 21.61 -8.39 1.41
C HIS A 129 21.51 -6.85 1.52
N GLY A 130 20.30 -6.31 1.65
CA GLY A 130 20.14 -4.87 1.92
C GLY A 130 20.30 -3.96 0.69
N ARG A 131 20.55 -4.50 -0.51
CA ARG A 131 20.69 -3.73 -1.75
C ARG A 131 19.91 -4.31 -2.91
N TYR A 132 19.55 -3.47 -3.88
CA TYR A 132 19.01 -3.93 -5.16
C TYR A 132 20.15 -4.40 -6.05
N VAL A 133 20.13 -5.69 -6.39
CA VAL A 133 21.03 -6.30 -7.40
C VAL A 133 20.45 -6.10 -8.80
N LEU A 134 19.12 -6.04 -8.91
CA LEU A 134 18.40 -5.66 -10.11
C LEU A 134 17.33 -4.62 -9.75
N ASN A 135 17.29 -3.51 -10.49
CA ASN A 135 16.21 -2.52 -10.42
C ASN A 135 16.09 -1.79 -11.76
N GLN A 136 15.51 -2.46 -12.76
CA GLN A 136 15.40 -1.96 -14.12
C GLN A 136 13.98 -2.08 -14.66
N THR A 137 13.68 -1.33 -15.73
CA THR A 137 12.40 -1.36 -16.43
C THR A 137 12.60 -1.72 -17.89
N PHE A 138 11.67 -2.50 -18.44
CA PHE A 138 11.70 -3.07 -19.78
C PHE A 138 10.38 -2.74 -20.51
N SER A 139 10.41 -2.69 -21.84
CA SER A 139 9.20 -2.62 -22.67
C SER A 139 8.43 -3.93 -22.60
N ASP A 140 9.15 -5.05 -22.63
CA ASP A 140 8.57 -6.37 -22.82
C ASP A 140 8.63 -7.23 -21.55
N PHE A 141 7.61 -8.08 -21.39
CA PHE A 141 7.49 -8.97 -20.24
C PHE A 141 8.63 -9.98 -20.20
N ASN A 142 8.92 -10.60 -21.36
CA ASN A 142 9.92 -11.67 -21.45
C ASN A 142 11.31 -11.17 -21.08
N ASP A 143 11.67 -9.95 -21.48
CA ASP A 143 12.95 -9.34 -21.16
C ASP A 143 13.08 -9.06 -19.67
N ALA A 144 12.02 -8.55 -19.03
CA ALA A 144 11.97 -8.36 -17.59
C ALA A 144 12.14 -9.68 -16.82
N VAL A 145 11.52 -10.76 -17.31
CA VAL A 145 11.65 -12.10 -16.72
C VAL A 145 13.06 -12.67 -16.93
N ALA A 146 13.63 -12.49 -18.12
CA ALA A 146 14.98 -12.95 -18.44
C ALA A 146 16.02 -12.24 -17.55
N ALA A 147 15.94 -10.91 -17.44
CA ALA A 147 16.79 -10.12 -16.57
C ALA A 147 16.67 -10.56 -15.10
N ARG A 148 15.44 -10.85 -14.64
CA ARG A 148 15.19 -11.34 -13.28
C ARG A 148 15.86 -12.68 -13.01
N ARG A 149 15.70 -13.66 -13.92
CA ARG A 149 16.30 -15.01 -13.81
C ARG A 149 17.82 -14.96 -13.92
N GLN A 150 18.35 -14.10 -14.79
CA GLN A 150 19.78 -13.90 -14.94
C GLN A 150 20.41 -13.36 -13.65
N ALA A 151 19.77 -12.38 -13.00
CA ALA A 151 20.23 -11.85 -11.73
C ALA A 151 20.26 -12.92 -10.62
N GLU A 152 19.30 -13.86 -10.59
CA GLU A 152 19.31 -15.00 -9.65
C GLU A 152 20.47 -15.94 -9.93
N LYS A 153 20.67 -16.31 -11.20
CA LYS A 153 21.76 -17.20 -11.61
C LYS A 153 23.13 -16.61 -11.25
N GLN A 154 23.33 -15.31 -11.47
CA GLN A 154 24.57 -14.61 -11.12
C GLN A 154 24.82 -14.56 -9.61
N LEU A 155 23.77 -14.49 -8.79
CA LEU A 155 23.91 -14.52 -7.33
C LEU A 155 24.29 -15.91 -6.84
N ASN A 156 23.64 -16.97 -7.33
CA ASN A 156 23.96 -18.33 -6.94
C ASN A 156 25.42 -18.67 -7.27
N GLN A 157 25.89 -18.30 -8.47
CA GLN A 157 27.29 -18.50 -8.86
C GLN A 157 28.29 -17.75 -7.96
N LYS A 158 27.92 -16.56 -7.48
CA LYS A 158 28.76 -15.78 -6.55
C LYS A 158 28.77 -16.33 -5.13
N GLU A 159 27.68 -16.95 -4.67
CA GLU A 159 27.65 -17.66 -3.39
C GLU A 159 28.53 -18.91 -3.43
N ASP A 160 28.47 -19.67 -4.52
CA ASP A 160 29.30 -20.87 -4.71
C ASP A 160 30.80 -20.53 -4.67
N LEU A 161 31.22 -19.45 -5.34
CA LEU A 161 32.62 -18.98 -5.38
C LEU A 161 33.13 -18.51 -4.01
N LYS A 162 32.31 -17.81 -3.22
CA LYS A 162 32.68 -17.38 -1.86
C LYS A 162 32.89 -18.54 -0.89
N THR A 163 32.09 -19.58 -1.02
CA THR A 163 32.16 -20.77 -0.15
C THR A 163 33.45 -21.57 -0.41
N VAL A 164 33.94 -21.57 -1.65
CA VAL A 164 35.18 -22.25 -2.02
C VAL A 164 36.42 -21.48 -1.53
N GLU A 165 36.40 -20.15 -1.57
CA GLU A 165 37.50 -19.30 -1.08
C GLU A 165 37.66 -19.38 0.46
N GLU A 166 36.57 -19.36 1.23
CA GLU A 166 36.63 -19.50 2.70
C GLU A 166 37.05 -20.92 3.16
N SER A 167 36.91 -21.93 2.31
CA SER A 167 37.33 -23.32 2.61
C SER A 167 38.79 -23.61 2.25
N ALA A 168 39.46 -22.72 1.51
CA ALA A 168 40.85 -22.87 1.08
C ALA A 168 41.86 -22.15 1.98
N GLU A 169 41.39 -21.35 2.94
CA GLU A 169 42.20 -20.61 3.91
C GLU A 169 42.16 -21.24 5.33
N GLY A 170 41.57 -22.44 5.48
CA GLY A 170 41.46 -23.19 6.74
C GLY A 170 42.49 -24.30 6.90
#